data_AF-A0A967L866-F1
#
_entry.id   AF-A0A967L866-F1
#
_cell.length_a   1.000
_cell.length_b   1.000
_cell.length_c   1.000
_cell.angle_alpha   90.00
_cell.angle_beta   90.00
_cell.angle_gamma   90.00
#
_symmetry.space_group_name_H-M   'P 1'
#
loop_
_entity.id
_entity.type
_entity.pdbx_description
1 polymer ?
#
loop_
_entity_poly.entity_id
_entity_poly.type
_entity_poly.pdbx_seq_one_letter_code
_entity_poly.pdbx_strand_id
1 'polypeptide(L)'
;MAGSEGRDPIEDVETLRKEIKLYDEDLSRSDWLVVANKMDLAGAEDNLQRFRQRFSKVEVVPVSAEMEEGLEELKAVLAERVGKRPEG
;
A
#
# COMPACT_ATOMS: atom_id res chain seq x y z
N MET A 1 -4.25 -9.17 -1.15
CA MET A 1 -3.03 -8.77 -0.43
C MET A 1 -2.44 -10.00 0.26
N ALA A 2 -1.23 -10.39 -0.12
CA ALA A 2 -0.56 -11.50 0.54
C ALA A 2 0.06 -11.07 1.86
N GLY A 3 -0.42 -11.64 2.95
CA GLY A 3 0.42 -11.87 4.12
C GLY A 3 1.40 -12.99 3.79
N SER A 4 2.50 -12.68 3.09
CA SER A 4 3.50 -13.71 2.83
C SER A 4 4.13 -14.12 4.17
N GLU A 5 4.14 -15.42 4.45
CA GLU A 5 4.70 -16.05 5.66
C GLU A 5 3.81 -16.06 6.90
N GLY A 6 2.48 -15.97 6.75
CA GLY A 6 1.55 -16.05 7.88
C GLY A 6 1.46 -14.77 8.72
N ARG A 7 1.99 -13.67 8.19
CA ARG A 7 1.88 -12.32 8.77
C ARG A 7 0.55 -11.67 8.41
N ASP A 8 -0.04 -10.93 9.35
CA ASP A 8 -1.22 -10.13 9.07
C ASP A 8 -0.79 -8.84 8.34
N PRO A 9 -1.28 -8.58 7.11
CA PRO A 9 -0.95 -7.36 6.38
C PRO A 9 -1.27 -6.07 7.15
N ILE A 10 -2.23 -6.12 8.07
CA ILE A 10 -2.55 -4.99 8.94
C ILE A 10 -1.39 -4.71 9.90
N GLU A 11 -0.88 -5.75 10.56
CA GLU A 11 0.23 -5.63 11.52
C GLU A 11 1.53 -5.19 10.83
N ASP A 12 1.77 -5.68 9.61
CA ASP A 12 2.93 -5.27 8.80
C ASP A 12 2.92 -3.75 8.56
N VAL A 13 1.78 -3.19 8.15
CA VAL A 13 1.66 -1.74 7.90
C VAL A 13 1.78 -0.94 9.19
N GLU A 14 1.16 -1.38 10.29
CA GLU A 14 1.29 -0.69 11.58
C GLU A 14 2.73 -0.67 12.09
N THR A 15 3.43 -1.79 11.95
CA THR A 15 4.83 -1.93 12.38
C THR A 15 5.73 -1.03 11.54
N LEU A 16 5.62 -1.09 10.21
CA LEU A 16 6.38 -0.24 9.30
C LEU A 16 6.15 1.25 9.58
N ARG A 17 4.90 1.66 9.82
CA ARG A 17 4.57 3.05 10.14
C ARG A 17 5.15 3.50 11.48
N LYS A 18 5.24 2.62 12.47
CA LYS A 18 5.93 2.90 13.75
C LYS A 18 7.43 3.06 13.52
N GLU A 19 8.06 2.18 12.74
CA GLU A 19 9.49 2.24 12.41
C GLU A 19 9.85 3.52 11.68
N ILE A 20 9.07 3.91 10.65
CA ILE A 20 9.28 5.18 9.93
C ILE A 20 9.19 6.37 10.89
N LYS A 21 8.21 6.40 11.78
CA LYS A 21 8.06 7.48 12.77
C LYS A 21 9.22 7.55 13.76
N LEU A 22 9.78 6.41 14.16
CA LEU A 22 10.94 6.37 15.04
C LEU A 22 12.22 6.81 14.33
N TYR A 23 12.31 6.58 13.03
CA TYR A 23 13.43 7.00 12.20
C TYR A 23 13.40 8.50 11.91
N ASP A 24 12.26 9.02 11.42
CA ASP A 24 12.10 10.42 11.02
C ASP A 24 10.62 10.84 11.12
N GLU A 25 10.35 11.84 11.96
CA GLU A 25 8.99 12.32 12.19
C GLU A 25 8.41 13.05 10.96
N ASP A 26 9.24 13.79 10.22
CA ASP A 26 8.80 14.51 9.02
C ASP A 26 8.47 13.53 7.90
N LEU A 27 9.30 12.50 7.70
CA LEU A 27 9.01 11.41 6.77
C LEU A 27 7.71 10.68 7.14
N SER A 28 7.41 10.53 8.42
CA SER A 28 6.16 9.90 8.87
C SER A 28 4.93 10.73 8.51
N ARG A 29 5.07 12.04 8.28
CA ARG A 29 3.97 12.95 7.92
C ARG A 29 3.75 13.03 6.41
N SER A 30 4.73 12.60 5.61
CA SER A 30 4.62 12.57 4.15
C SER A 30 3.43 11.72 3.69
N ASP A 31 2.81 12.18 2.59
CA ASP A 31 1.73 11.44 1.93
C ASP A 31 2.21 10.06 1.49
N TRP A 32 1.36 9.06 1.71
CA TRP A 32 1.66 7.67 1.40
C TRP A 32 0.40 6.95 0.90
N LEU A 33 0.62 5.78 0.32
CA LEU A 33 -0.42 4.86 -0.14
C LEU A 33 0.08 3.42 0.02
N VAL A 34 -0.82 2.45 -0.10
CA VAL A 34 -0.49 1.03 -0.01
C VAL A 34 -0.68 0.38 -1.37
N VAL A 35 0.35 -0.32 -1.84
CA VAL A 35 0.27 -1.19 -3.02
C VAL A 35 0.00 -2.62 -2.54
N ALA A 36 -1.25 -3.05 -2.65
CA ALA A 36 -1.69 -4.37 -2.22
C ALA A 36 -1.32 -5.43 -3.26
N ASN A 37 -0.08 -5.91 -3.21
CA ASN A 37 0.45 -6.87 -4.18
C ASN A 37 -0.06 -8.31 -3.95
N LYS A 38 0.12 -9.15 -4.99
CA LYS A 38 -0.26 -10.58 -5.07
C LYS A 38 -1.77 -10.83 -4.98
N MET A 39 -2.55 -10.05 -5.72
CA MET A 39 -4.01 -10.20 -5.78
C MET A 39 -4.50 -11.46 -6.50
N ASP A 40 -3.61 -12.16 -7.20
CA ASP A 40 -3.85 -13.46 -7.84
C ASP A 40 -4.01 -14.63 -6.86
N LEU A 41 -3.59 -14.46 -5.60
CA LEU A 41 -3.64 -15.53 -4.60
C LEU A 41 -5.04 -15.72 -4.00
N ALA A 42 -5.39 -16.96 -3.69
CA ALA A 42 -6.61 -17.28 -2.97
C ALA A 42 -6.64 -16.56 -1.60
N GLY A 43 -7.78 -15.96 -1.25
CA GLY A 43 -7.96 -15.18 -0.02
C GLY A 43 -7.37 -13.76 -0.07
N ALA A 44 -6.75 -13.35 -1.19
CA ALA A 44 -6.22 -12.00 -1.34
C ALA A 44 -7.29 -10.91 -1.22
N GLU A 45 -8.49 -11.17 -1.74
CA GLU A 45 -9.63 -10.24 -1.71
C GLU A 45 -10.19 -10.07 -0.29
N ASP A 46 -10.34 -11.17 0.47
CA ASP A 46 -10.79 -11.11 1.86
C ASP A 46 -9.81 -10.31 2.74
N ASN A 47 -8.51 -10.54 2.54
CA ASN A 47 -7.46 -9.77 3.22
C ASN A 47 -7.52 -8.29 2.83
N LEU A 48 -7.71 -7.99 1.54
CA LEU A 48 -7.85 -6.62 1.06
C LEU A 48 -9.08 -5.93 1.66
N GLN A 49 -10.21 -6.64 1.77
CA GLN A 49 -11.42 -6.12 2.38
C GLN A 49 -11.20 -5.77 3.86
N ARG A 50 -10.62 -6.69 4.64
CA ARG A 50 -10.26 -6.46 6.05
C ARG A 50 -9.30 -5.27 6.19
N PHE A 51 -8.31 -5.19 5.31
CA PHE A 51 -7.37 -4.08 5.28
C PHE A 51 -8.07 -2.74 5.03
N ARG A 52 -8.94 -2.65 4.02
CA ARG A 52 -9.72 -1.45 3.71
C ARG A 52 -10.66 -1.04 4.84
N GLN A 53 -11.22 -1.99 5.58
CA GLN A 53 -12.02 -1.69 6.77
C GLN A 53 -11.17 -1.08 7.89
N ARG A 54 -9.97 -1.62 8.13
CA ARG A 54 -9.05 -1.13 9.16
C ARG A 54 -8.43 0.22 8.83
N PHE A 55 -8.11 0.45 7.55
CA PHE A 55 -7.42 1.63 7.03
C PHE A 55 -8.26 2.37 5.98
N SER A 56 -9.49 2.72 6.33
CA SER A 56 -10.47 3.33 5.39
C SER A 56 -10.05 4.67 4.78
N LYS A 57 -9.08 5.36 5.37
CA LYS A 57 -8.54 6.63 4.88
C LYS A 57 -7.25 6.49 4.06
N VAL A 58 -6.68 5.29 4.02
CA VAL A 58 -5.44 5.01 3.29
C VAL A 58 -5.83 4.58 1.89
N GLU A 59 -5.25 5.22 0.89
CA GLU A 59 -5.44 4.81 -0.50
C GLU A 59 -4.73 3.47 -0.73
N VAL A 60 -5.44 2.53 -1.35
CA VAL A 60 -4.93 1.17 -1.60
C VAL A 60 -5.11 0.82 -3.06
N VAL A 61 -4.00 0.58 -3.74
CA VAL A 61 -3.95 0.15 -5.15
C VAL A 61 -3.71 -1.36 -5.19
N PRO A 62 -4.72 -2.17 -5.55
CA PRO A 62 -4.56 -3.61 -5.70
C PRO A 62 -3.79 -3.94 -6.98
N VAL A 63 -2.77 -4.81 -6.87
CA VAL A 63 -1.99 -5.24 -8.04
C VAL A 63 -1.65 -6.73 -7.96
N SER A 64 -1.45 -7.35 -9.11
CA SER A 64 -0.73 -8.62 -9.23
C SER A 64 0.46 -8.40 -10.15
N ALA A 65 1.66 -8.28 -9.56
CA ALA A 65 2.87 -8.13 -10.35
C ALA A 65 3.17 -9.36 -11.23
N GLU A 66 2.80 -10.55 -10.78
CA GLU A 66 2.98 -11.81 -11.53
C GLU A 66 2.05 -11.88 -12.74
N MET A 67 0.81 -11.43 -12.60
CA MET A 67 -0.18 -11.41 -13.70
C MET A 67 -0.15 -10.10 -14.50
N GLU A 68 0.75 -9.18 -14.17
CA GLU A 68 0.84 -7.82 -14.73
C GLU A 68 -0.46 -6.99 -14.60
N GLU A 69 -1.31 -7.33 -13.62
CA GLU A 69 -2.61 -6.67 -13.39
C GLU A 69 -2.50 -5.49 -12.42
N GLY A 70 -3.24 -4.41 -12.70
CA GLY A 70 -3.28 -3.20 -11.86
C GLY A 70 -2.02 -2.31 -11.95
N LEU A 71 -1.02 -2.71 -12.73
CA LEU A 71 0.23 -1.94 -12.88
C LEU A 71 0.03 -0.60 -13.61
N GLU A 72 -0.87 -0.53 -14.59
CA GLU A 72 -1.17 0.73 -15.28
C GLU A 72 -1.90 1.72 -14.37
N GLU A 73 -2.82 1.24 -13.52
CA GLU A 73 -3.48 2.07 -12.50
C GLU A 73 -2.45 2.58 -11.48
N LEU A 74 -1.54 1.71 -11.02
CA LEU A 74 -0.45 2.12 -10.13
C LEU A 74 0.42 3.20 -10.77
N LYS A 75 0.79 3.06 -12.05
CA LYS A 75 1.56 4.08 -12.77
C LYS A 75 0.81 5.41 -12.86
N ALA A 76 -0.49 5.38 -13.14
CA ALA A 76 -1.31 6.57 -13.23
C ALA A 76 -1.40 7.32 -11.88
N VAL A 77 -1.64 6.58 -10.78
CA VAL A 77 -1.68 7.15 -9.42
C VAL A 77 -0.33 7.78 -9.05
N LEU A 78 0.79 7.08 -9.34
CA LEU A 78 2.12 7.61 -9.07
C LEU A 78 2.44 8.83 -9.95
N ALA A 79 2.05 8.83 -11.22
CA ALA A 79 2.23 9.96 -12.11
C ALA A 79 1.46 11.21 -11.63
N GLU A 80 0.25 11.03 -11.11
CA GLU A 80 -0.52 12.14 -10.54
C GLU A 80 0.13 12.72 -9.27
N ARG A 81 0.61 11.85 -8.38
CA ARG A 81 1.14 12.28 -7.07
C ARG A 81 2.59 12.77 -7.10
N VAL A 82 3.44 12.11 -7.89
CA VAL A 82 4.88 12.41 -7.98
C VAL A 82 5.19 13.28 -9.19
N GLY A 83 4.43 13.16 -10.28
CA GLY A 83 4.62 13.98 -11.48
C GLY A 83 4.29 15.45 -11.26
N LYS A 84 3.50 15.78 -10.24
CA LYS A 84 3.37 17.15 -9.71
C LYS A 84 4.56 17.43 -8.80
N ARG A 85 5.68 17.87 -9.40
CA ARG A 85 6.83 18.40 -8.64
C ARG A 85 6.32 19.51 -7.70
N PRO A 86 6.63 19.51 -6.40
CA PRO A 86 6.49 20.73 -5.62
C PRO A 86 7.42 21.76 -6.27
N GLU A 87 6.85 22.85 -6.76
CA GLU A 87 7.65 24.03 -7.10
C GLU A 87 8.32 24.47 -5.79
N GLY A 88 9.60 24.12 -5.64
CA GLY A 88 10.46 24.63 -4.59
C GLY A 88 10.85 26.08 -4.85
#